data_AF-A0A5R2N711-F1
#
_entry.id   AF-A0A5R2N711-F1
#
_cell.length_a   1.000
_cell.length_b   1.000
_cell.length_c   1.000
_cell.angle_alpha   90.00
_cell.angle_beta   90.00
_cell.angle_gamma   90.00
#
_symmetry.space_group_name_H-M   'P 1'
#
loop_
_entity.id
_entity.type
_entity.pdbx_description
1 polymer ?
#
loop_
_entity_poly.entity_id
_entity_poly.type
_entity_poly.pdbx_seq_one_letter_code
_entity_poly.pdbx_strand_id
1 'polypeptide(L)'
;GNFLKPIDEQTADTMIQTAWEAGIRFYDTAPMYGHGLSELRAGYSLRWKKRDEFVVASKVGRVLKPAKRSEIDFAPWSNAAPNTMTFDYSYDGTMRSFEDSLQRLALEHIDMLFIHDIDRFTRGDEQPEVFRQAMDGCWRALEKLRSEGAVKAIGVGVNEWQVCYEALKQRDFDCFLLAGRYTLLEQEALDQFLPLCVERGAAVLVGGGFNSGILATGAVP
;
A
#
# COMPACT_ATOMS: atom_id res chain seq x y z
N GLY A 1 -10.84 5.11 0.25
CA GLY A 1 -11.02 6.58 0.11
C GLY A 1 -11.75 6.96 -1.17
N ASN A 2 -13.03 6.61 -1.32
CA ASN A 2 -13.91 7.07 -2.40
C ASN A 2 -13.40 6.86 -3.84
N PHE A 3 -12.89 5.67 -4.16
CA PHE A 3 -12.55 5.33 -5.54
C PHE A 3 -13.84 5.23 -6.38
N LEU A 4 -13.94 6.00 -7.46
CA LEU A 4 -15.10 6.13 -8.37
C LEU A 4 -16.43 6.62 -7.77
N LYS A 5 -16.75 6.29 -6.51
CA LYS A 5 -18.00 6.67 -5.84
C LYS A 5 -17.73 7.15 -4.41
N PRO A 6 -18.37 8.24 -3.94
CA PRO A 6 -18.26 8.67 -2.56
C PRO A 6 -18.97 7.68 -1.63
N ILE A 7 -18.37 7.48 -0.45
CA ILE A 7 -19.03 6.93 0.73
C ILE A 7 -18.96 7.98 1.85
N ASP A 8 -20.01 8.07 2.67
CA ASP A 8 -20.02 8.93 3.84
C ASP A 8 -19.17 8.34 4.99
N GLU A 9 -18.91 9.16 6.01
CA GLU A 9 -18.05 8.76 7.13
C GLU A 9 -18.68 7.66 7.98
N GLN A 10 -20.01 7.66 8.16
CA GLN A 10 -20.70 6.62 8.94
C GLN A 10 -20.56 5.25 8.27
N THR A 11 -20.74 5.18 6.95
CA THR A 11 -20.57 3.95 6.17
C THR A 11 -19.13 3.47 6.24
N ALA A 12 -18.15 4.38 6.10
CA ALA A 12 -16.74 4.04 6.17
C ALA A 12 -16.34 3.47 7.55
N ASP A 13 -16.78 4.10 8.64
CA ASP A 13 -16.53 3.62 10.00
C ASP A 13 -17.23 2.28 10.25
N THR A 14 -18.50 2.15 9.88
CA THR A 14 -19.28 0.91 10.02
C THR A 14 -18.58 -0.26 9.32
N MET A 15 -18.00 -0.04 8.14
CA MET A 15 -17.24 -1.07 7.42
C MET A 15 -16.03 -1.56 8.23
N ILE A 16 -15.27 -0.65 8.87
CA ILE A 16 -14.11 -1.01 9.68
C ILE A 16 -14.53 -1.69 10.99
N GLN A 17 -15.58 -1.20 11.66
CA GLN A 17 -16.10 -1.85 12.87
C GLN A 17 -16.65 -3.25 12.56
N THR A 18 -17.35 -3.41 11.44
CA THR A 18 -17.84 -4.74 11.01
C THR A 18 -16.69 -5.71 10.78
N ALA A 19 -15.62 -5.28 10.11
CA ALA A 19 -14.42 -6.09 9.94
C ALA A 19 -13.78 -6.47 11.29
N TRP A 20 -13.71 -5.50 12.21
CA TRP A 20 -13.21 -5.73 13.57
C TRP A 20 -14.07 -6.76 14.33
N GLU A 21 -15.39 -6.63 14.31
CA GLU A 21 -16.32 -7.56 14.96
C GLU A 21 -16.25 -8.97 14.36
N ALA A 22 -15.97 -9.08 13.07
CA ALA A 22 -15.73 -10.34 12.38
C ALA A 22 -14.35 -10.97 12.66
N GLY A 23 -13.51 -10.33 13.49
CA GLY A 23 -12.18 -10.84 13.86
C GLY A 23 -11.05 -10.45 12.92
N ILE A 24 -11.28 -9.61 11.90
CA ILE A 24 -10.23 -9.10 11.03
C ILE A 24 -9.35 -8.14 11.81
N ARG A 25 -8.02 -8.34 11.77
CA ARG A 25 -7.03 -7.53 12.48
C ARG A 25 -5.91 -6.99 11.60
N PHE A 26 -5.97 -7.22 10.30
CA PHE A 26 -5.04 -6.65 9.34
C PHE A 26 -5.76 -5.59 8.50
N TYR A 27 -5.22 -4.37 8.47
CA TYR A 27 -5.78 -3.24 7.75
C TYR A 27 -4.72 -2.64 6.82
N ASP A 28 -4.96 -2.72 5.51
CA ASP A 28 -4.11 -2.12 4.49
C ASP A 28 -4.70 -0.80 3.98
N THR A 29 -3.87 0.23 3.90
CA THR A 29 -4.21 1.55 3.36
C THR A 29 -3.03 2.13 2.58
N ALA A 30 -3.15 3.37 2.09
CA ALA A 30 -2.06 4.07 1.41
C ALA A 30 -2.32 5.58 1.35
N PRO A 31 -1.28 6.42 1.23
CA PRO A 31 -1.43 7.84 0.93
C PRO A 31 -2.21 8.08 -0.37
N MET A 32 -2.02 7.22 -1.36
CA MET A 32 -2.71 7.32 -2.66
C MET A 32 -4.23 7.15 -2.55
N TYR A 33 -4.71 6.36 -1.59
CA TYR A 33 -6.13 6.00 -1.51
C TYR A 33 -7.00 7.18 -1.05
N GLY A 34 -7.55 7.90 -2.04
CA GLY A 34 -8.31 9.12 -1.80
C GLY A 34 -7.44 10.25 -1.28
N HIS A 35 -6.19 10.35 -1.73
CA HIS A 35 -5.26 11.43 -1.38
C HIS A 35 -5.07 11.57 0.14
N GLY A 36 -5.01 10.43 0.84
CA GLY A 36 -4.88 10.32 2.31
C GLY A 36 -6.21 10.10 3.04
N LEU A 37 -7.36 10.19 2.37
CA LEU A 37 -8.68 9.98 2.99
C LEU A 37 -8.82 8.58 3.59
N SER A 38 -8.23 7.56 2.98
CA SER A 38 -8.26 6.21 3.51
C SER A 38 -7.51 6.09 4.86
N GLU A 39 -6.35 6.74 4.99
CA GLU A 39 -5.59 6.78 6.25
C GLU A 39 -6.35 7.55 7.34
N LEU A 40 -6.96 8.69 7.00
CA LEU A 40 -7.78 9.46 7.94
C LEU A 40 -8.94 8.63 8.50
N ARG A 41 -9.61 7.86 7.64
CA ARG A 41 -10.74 6.99 8.03
C ARG A 41 -10.29 5.77 8.83
N ALA A 42 -9.20 5.12 8.42
CA ALA A 42 -8.61 4.04 9.20
C ALA A 42 -8.22 4.52 10.60
N GLY A 43 -7.56 5.67 10.69
CA GLY A 43 -7.20 6.31 11.94
C GLY A 43 -8.40 6.64 12.82
N TYR A 44 -9.46 7.21 12.24
CA TYR A 44 -10.70 7.51 12.96
C TYR A 44 -11.27 6.29 13.68
N SER A 45 -11.34 5.14 13.00
CA SER A 45 -11.95 3.91 13.54
C SER A 45 -11.01 3.10 14.46
N LEU A 46 -9.70 3.17 14.25
CA LEU A 46 -8.73 2.27 14.90
C LEU A 46 -7.94 2.91 16.05
N ARG A 47 -7.74 4.23 16.10
CA ARG A 47 -6.81 4.88 17.06
C ARG A 47 -7.13 4.66 18.54
N TRP A 48 -8.37 4.27 18.86
CA TRP A 48 -8.80 3.97 20.22
C TRP A 48 -8.81 2.48 20.56
N LYS A 49 -8.56 1.61 19.57
CA LYS A 49 -8.36 0.18 19.80
C LYS A 49 -6.98 -0.02 20.42
N LYS A 50 -6.81 -1.10 21.19
CA LYS A 50 -5.50 -1.45 21.74
C LYS A 50 -4.53 -1.73 20.59
N ARG A 51 -3.40 -1.02 20.56
CA ARG A 51 -2.51 -1.01 19.41
C ARG A 51 -1.96 -2.38 19.04
N ASP A 52 -1.64 -3.19 20.04
CA ASP A 52 -1.07 -4.53 19.87
C ASP A 52 -2.09 -5.60 19.40
N GLU A 53 -3.37 -5.26 19.32
CA GLU A 53 -4.41 -6.19 18.86
C GLU A 53 -4.59 -6.19 17.34
N PHE A 54 -3.93 -5.28 16.60
CA PHE A 54 -4.09 -5.18 15.15
C PHE A 54 -2.81 -4.76 14.43
N VAL A 55 -2.79 -5.03 13.12
CA VAL A 55 -1.70 -4.71 12.20
C VAL A 55 -2.21 -3.68 11.19
N VAL A 56 -1.44 -2.60 11.01
CA VAL A 56 -1.69 -1.62 9.95
C VAL A 56 -0.53 -1.61 8.97
N ALA A 57 -0.87 -1.75 7.69
CA ALA A 57 0.02 -1.50 6.58
C ALA A 57 -0.32 -0.16 5.91
N SER A 58 0.71 0.61 5.57
CA SER A 58 0.59 1.72 4.62
C SER A 58 1.68 1.65 3.56
N LYS A 59 1.81 2.68 2.74
CA LYS A 59 2.67 2.69 1.56
C LYS A 59 3.44 3.99 1.43
N VAL A 60 4.59 3.92 0.77
CA VAL A 60 5.48 5.06 0.48
C VAL A 60 5.74 5.17 -1.03
N GLY A 61 6.49 6.19 -1.44
CA GLY A 61 6.75 6.52 -2.86
C GLY A 61 5.84 7.62 -3.41
N ARG A 62 4.84 8.04 -2.63
CA ARG A 62 4.00 9.21 -2.90
C ARG A 62 3.96 10.12 -1.69
N VAL A 63 4.18 11.41 -1.92
CA VAL A 63 4.13 12.46 -0.91
C VAL A 63 2.88 13.30 -1.16
N LEU A 64 2.15 13.57 -0.08
CA LEU A 64 0.93 14.37 -0.12
C LEU A 64 1.23 15.79 0.36
N LYS A 65 0.68 16.80 -0.31
CA LYS A 65 0.79 18.20 0.11
C LYS A 65 -0.57 18.89 0.08
N PRO A 66 -0.99 19.57 1.17
CA PRO A 66 -2.24 20.33 1.18
C PRO A 66 -2.30 21.33 0.03
N ALA A 67 -3.44 21.44 -0.62
CA ALA A 67 -3.70 22.43 -1.66
C ALA A 67 -5.18 22.83 -1.69
N LYS A 68 -5.52 23.90 -2.41
CA LYS A 68 -6.92 24.25 -2.61
C LYS A 68 -7.60 23.18 -3.45
N ARG A 69 -8.83 22.79 -3.09
CA ARG A 69 -9.59 21.77 -3.82
C ARG A 69 -9.76 22.07 -5.31
N SER A 70 -9.85 23.35 -5.67
CA SER A 70 -9.95 23.80 -7.06
C SER A 70 -8.69 23.57 -7.90
N GLU A 71 -7.56 23.27 -7.28
CA GLU A 71 -6.24 23.10 -7.91
C GLU A 71 -5.82 21.61 -7.97
N ILE A 72 -6.66 20.70 -7.49
CA ILE A 72 -6.34 19.28 -7.38
C ILE A 72 -7.11 18.50 -8.44
N ASP A 73 -6.38 17.74 -9.26
CA ASP A 73 -6.99 16.64 -10.00
C ASP A 73 -7.22 15.47 -9.05
N PHE A 74 -8.50 15.17 -8.79
CA PHE A 74 -8.91 14.09 -7.92
C PHE A 74 -9.10 12.77 -8.65
N ALA A 75 -9.00 12.71 -9.98
CA ALA A 75 -9.26 11.46 -10.69
C ALA A 75 -8.29 10.35 -10.23
N PRO A 76 -8.77 9.10 -10.03
CA PRO A 76 -10.15 8.61 -10.19
C PRO A 76 -11.01 8.66 -8.91
N TRP A 77 -10.60 9.40 -7.88
CA TRP A 77 -11.32 9.55 -6.61
C TRP A 77 -12.42 10.61 -6.67
N SER A 78 -13.51 10.35 -5.96
CA SER A 78 -14.60 11.30 -5.76
C SER A 78 -14.54 11.87 -4.35
N ASN A 79 -14.57 13.19 -4.19
CA ASN A 79 -14.56 13.82 -2.86
C ASN A 79 -13.42 13.32 -1.95
N ALA A 80 -12.18 13.40 -2.44
CA ALA A 80 -10.99 12.95 -1.71
C ALA A 80 -10.50 14.00 -0.68
N ALA A 81 -9.45 13.65 0.09
CA ALA A 81 -8.80 14.62 0.98
C ALA A 81 -8.05 15.70 0.16
N PRO A 82 -7.97 16.96 0.61
CA PRO A 82 -7.51 18.11 -0.18
C PRO A 82 -5.97 18.18 -0.27
N ASN A 83 -5.35 17.10 -0.73
CA ASN A 83 -3.92 17.03 -0.96
C ASN A 83 -3.62 16.85 -2.45
N THR A 84 -2.62 17.55 -2.96
CA THR A 84 -1.91 17.11 -4.17
C THR A 84 -1.07 15.89 -3.84
N MET A 85 -0.76 15.09 -4.86
CA MET A 85 0.01 13.87 -4.73
C MET A 85 1.12 13.86 -5.77
N THR A 86 2.35 13.75 -5.31
CA THR A 86 3.52 13.64 -6.19
C THR A 86 4.29 12.38 -5.86
N PHE A 87 4.89 11.78 -6.87
CA PHE A 87 5.82 10.68 -6.65
C PHE A 87 7.16 11.20 -6.12
N ASP A 88 7.72 10.48 -5.16
CA ASP A 88 9.04 10.74 -4.62
C ASP A 88 9.59 9.46 -4.01
N TYR A 89 10.53 8.82 -4.71
CA TYR A 89 11.19 7.59 -4.25
C TYR A 89 12.51 7.82 -3.54
N SER A 90 12.83 9.09 -3.26
CA SER A 90 14.01 9.40 -2.48
C SER A 90 13.87 8.90 -1.04
N TYR A 91 15.00 8.81 -0.36
CA TYR A 91 15.05 8.53 1.06
C TYR A 91 14.21 9.57 1.85
N ASP A 92 14.39 10.86 1.57
CA ASP A 92 13.69 11.94 2.30
C ASP A 92 12.18 11.98 2.00
N GLY A 93 11.79 11.71 0.75
CA GLY A 93 10.39 11.56 0.37
C GLY A 93 9.71 10.43 1.12
N THR A 94 10.44 9.33 1.33
CA THR A 94 9.96 8.16 2.09
C THR A 94 9.79 8.49 3.57
N MET A 95 10.79 9.10 4.21
CA MET A 95 10.72 9.51 5.62
C MET A 95 9.56 10.48 5.86
N ARG A 96 9.39 11.45 4.97
CA ARG A 96 8.28 12.41 5.03
C ARG A 96 6.92 11.74 4.87
N SER A 97 6.78 10.86 3.87
CA SER A 97 5.54 10.12 3.63
C SER A 97 5.15 9.27 4.85
N PHE A 98 6.13 8.61 5.48
CA PHE A 98 5.94 7.86 6.72
C PHE A 98 5.43 8.72 7.88
N GLU A 99 6.12 9.83 8.18
CA GLU A 99 5.71 10.75 9.25
C GLU A 99 4.32 11.33 8.99
N ASP A 100 4.05 11.76 7.76
CA ASP A 100 2.74 12.29 7.38
C ASP A 100 1.63 11.23 7.50
N SER A 101 1.92 9.97 7.18
CA SER A 101 0.99 8.84 7.37
C SER A 101 0.67 8.60 8.83
N LEU A 102 1.65 8.66 9.74
CA LEU A 102 1.42 8.59 11.19
C LEU A 102 0.48 9.70 11.65
N GLN A 103 0.68 10.93 11.18
CA GLN A 103 -0.19 12.06 11.51
C GLN A 103 -1.64 11.85 11.03
N ARG A 104 -1.83 11.35 9.80
CA ARG A 104 -3.18 11.07 9.27
C ARG A 104 -3.86 9.90 9.98
N LEU A 105 -3.12 8.86 10.33
CA LEU A 105 -3.63 7.71 11.07
C LEU A 105 -3.88 8.03 12.55
N ALA A 106 -3.16 9.01 13.11
CA ALA A 106 -3.11 9.30 14.53
C ALA A 106 -2.79 8.04 15.37
N LEU A 107 -1.81 7.26 14.91
CA LEU A 107 -1.29 6.06 15.56
C LEU A 107 0.16 6.27 16.00
N GLU A 108 0.59 5.53 17.02
CA GLU A 108 1.96 5.61 17.54
C GLU A 108 3.00 4.91 16.64
N HIS A 109 2.60 3.90 15.86
CA HIS A 109 3.45 3.24 14.87
C HIS A 109 2.65 2.62 13.72
N ILE A 110 3.33 2.32 12.61
CA ILE A 110 2.82 1.52 11.48
C ILE A 110 3.56 0.18 11.49
N ASP A 111 2.87 -0.95 11.35
CA ASP A 111 3.53 -2.25 11.42
C ASP A 111 4.27 -2.57 10.12
N MET A 112 3.68 -2.21 8.97
CA MET A 112 4.21 -2.59 7.65
C MET A 112 4.22 -1.41 6.68
N LEU A 113 5.28 -1.26 5.90
CA LEU A 113 5.36 -0.27 4.81
C LEU A 113 5.75 -0.91 3.48
N PHE A 114 4.99 -0.57 2.44
CA PHE A 114 5.27 -1.00 1.08
C PHE A 114 5.74 0.14 0.18
N ILE A 115 6.80 -0.07 -0.58
CA ILE A 115 7.15 0.79 -1.73
C ILE A 115 6.08 0.58 -2.80
N HIS A 116 5.37 1.63 -3.19
CA HIS A 116 4.21 1.55 -4.08
C HIS A 116 4.53 1.94 -5.52
N ASP A 117 3.83 1.34 -6.49
CA ASP A 117 3.72 1.82 -7.86
C ASP A 117 5.05 1.94 -8.61
N ILE A 118 6.01 1.03 -8.33
CA ILE A 118 7.31 0.94 -9.04
C ILE A 118 7.27 -0.04 -10.21
N ASP A 119 6.06 -0.43 -10.65
CA ASP A 119 5.80 -1.35 -11.75
C ASP A 119 5.59 -0.64 -13.10
N ARG A 120 5.70 -1.41 -14.19
CA ARG A 120 5.62 -0.90 -15.55
C ARG A 120 4.20 -0.48 -15.89
N PHE A 121 3.20 -1.19 -15.35
CA PHE A 121 1.81 -0.79 -15.46
C PHE A 121 1.59 0.66 -15.00
N THR A 122 2.26 1.09 -13.93
CA THR A 122 2.12 2.45 -13.38
C THR A 122 3.13 3.44 -13.94
N ARG A 123 4.35 2.98 -14.28
CA ARG A 123 5.48 3.85 -14.63
C ARG A 123 5.82 3.89 -16.12
N GLY A 124 5.22 3.02 -16.92
CA GLY A 124 5.55 2.91 -18.34
C GLY A 124 7.05 2.68 -18.53
N ASP A 125 7.64 3.37 -19.50
CA ASP A 125 9.04 3.18 -19.86
C ASP A 125 10.04 3.78 -18.85
N GLU A 126 9.59 4.61 -17.91
CA GLU A 126 10.44 5.13 -16.83
C GLU A 126 10.69 4.09 -15.72
N GLN A 127 9.99 2.96 -15.75
CA GLN A 127 10.02 1.93 -14.71
C GLN A 127 11.45 1.50 -14.30
N PRO A 128 12.40 1.24 -15.22
CA PRO A 128 13.73 0.76 -14.82
C PRO A 128 14.49 1.79 -13.97
N GLU A 129 14.38 3.08 -14.32
CA GLU A 129 15.01 4.17 -13.56
C GLU A 129 14.28 4.40 -12.23
N VAL A 130 12.95 4.38 -12.23
CA VAL A 130 12.14 4.43 -11.01
C VAL A 130 12.49 3.30 -10.04
N PHE A 131 12.64 2.08 -10.54
CA PHE A 131 13.01 0.92 -9.73
C PHE A 131 14.37 1.13 -9.07
N ARG A 132 15.37 1.59 -9.84
CA ARG A 132 16.69 1.91 -9.32
C ARG A 132 16.61 2.99 -8.23
N GLN A 133 15.87 4.07 -8.46
CA GLN A 133 15.64 5.13 -7.47
C GLN A 133 14.98 4.59 -6.19
N ALA A 134 13.98 3.72 -6.32
CA ALA A 134 13.32 3.11 -5.16
C ALA A 134 14.24 2.19 -4.35
N MET A 135 15.11 1.41 -5.01
CA MET A 135 16.08 0.55 -4.32
C MET A 135 17.22 1.34 -3.67
N ASP A 136 17.57 2.51 -4.22
CA ASP A 136 18.64 3.38 -3.70
C ASP A 136 18.12 4.44 -2.71
N GLY A 137 16.81 4.71 -2.69
CA GLY A 137 16.15 5.72 -1.87
C GLY A 137 15.16 5.10 -0.88
N CYS A 138 13.96 4.75 -1.36
CA CYS A 138 12.90 4.16 -0.54
C CYS A 138 13.36 2.99 0.31
N TRP A 139 14.01 2.00 -0.29
CA TRP A 139 14.45 0.82 0.45
C TRP A 139 15.42 1.18 1.58
N ARG A 140 16.34 2.12 1.37
CA ARG A 140 17.28 2.56 2.42
C ARG A 140 16.56 3.24 3.58
N ALA A 141 15.53 4.05 3.29
CA ALA A 141 14.72 4.68 4.33
C ALA A 141 13.89 3.65 5.10
N LEU A 142 13.23 2.75 4.38
CA LEU A 142 12.44 1.68 4.97
C LEU A 142 13.30 0.73 5.82
N GLU A 143 14.48 0.35 5.34
CA GLU A 143 15.40 -0.47 6.12
C GLU A 143 15.86 0.26 7.38
N LYS A 144 16.22 1.54 7.31
CA LYS A 144 16.52 2.29 8.52
C LYS A 144 15.36 2.23 9.52
N LEU A 145 14.14 2.53 9.08
CA LEU A 145 12.95 2.49 9.94
C LEU A 145 12.73 1.10 10.56
N ARG A 146 12.95 0.03 9.79
CA ARG A 146 12.85 -1.34 10.27
C ARG A 146 13.94 -1.67 11.29
N SER A 147 15.20 -1.34 10.98
CA SER A 147 16.35 -1.60 11.86
C SER A 147 16.26 -0.85 13.21
N GLU A 148 15.58 0.29 13.23
CA GLU A 148 15.32 1.09 14.43
C GLU A 148 14.02 0.70 15.15
N GLY A 149 13.28 -0.29 14.61
CA GLY A 149 12.02 -0.78 15.20
C GLY A 149 10.82 0.14 15.01
N ALA A 150 10.93 1.20 14.19
CA ALA A 150 9.83 2.11 13.89
C ALA A 150 8.73 1.45 13.02
N VAL A 151 9.12 0.46 12.22
CA VAL A 151 8.22 -0.46 11.51
C VAL A 151 8.71 -1.90 11.69
N LYS A 152 7.82 -2.88 11.62
CA LYS A 152 8.16 -4.30 11.83
C LYS A 152 8.50 -5.03 10.53
N ALA A 153 7.91 -4.62 9.42
CA ALA A 153 8.12 -5.25 8.12
C ALA A 153 8.12 -4.23 6.98
N ILE A 154 8.94 -4.49 5.97
CA ILE A 154 9.01 -3.67 4.75
C ILE A 154 8.81 -4.54 3.51
N GLY A 155 8.28 -3.93 2.46
CA GLY A 155 7.94 -4.64 1.24
C GLY A 155 7.80 -3.79 0.01
N VAL A 156 7.39 -4.42 -1.09
CA VAL A 156 6.97 -3.78 -2.34
C VAL A 156 5.50 -4.14 -2.60
N GLY A 157 4.70 -3.16 -2.98
CA GLY A 157 3.29 -3.33 -3.36
C GLY A 157 3.07 -2.90 -4.80
N VAL A 158 2.80 -3.86 -5.69
CA VAL A 158 2.74 -3.62 -7.15
C VAL A 158 1.80 -4.59 -7.87
N ASN A 159 1.54 -4.30 -9.15
CA ASN A 159 0.69 -5.11 -10.03
C ASN A 159 1.49 -6.01 -11.00
N GLU A 160 2.76 -6.34 -10.70
CA GLU A 160 3.62 -7.19 -11.54
C GLU A 160 4.58 -8.01 -10.68
N TRP A 161 4.59 -9.33 -10.83
CA TRP A 161 5.42 -10.21 -9.98
C TRP A 161 6.92 -10.09 -10.31
N GLN A 162 7.27 -9.74 -11.55
CA GLN A 162 8.64 -9.61 -12.02
C GLN A 162 9.38 -8.51 -11.25
N VAL A 163 8.68 -7.43 -10.91
CA VAL A 163 9.23 -6.30 -10.15
C VAL A 163 9.50 -6.73 -8.70
N CYS A 164 8.60 -7.50 -8.10
CA CYS A 164 8.83 -8.09 -6.77
C CYS A 164 10.01 -9.07 -6.77
N TYR A 165 10.13 -9.89 -7.82
CA TYR A 165 11.22 -10.85 -7.98
C TYR A 165 12.58 -10.16 -8.07
N GLU A 166 12.71 -9.14 -8.92
CA GLU A 166 13.96 -8.38 -9.02
C GLU A 166 14.26 -7.59 -7.74
N ALA A 167 13.25 -7.06 -7.05
CA ALA A 167 13.44 -6.39 -5.76
C ALA A 167 14.02 -7.35 -4.71
N LEU A 168 13.45 -8.56 -4.58
CA LEU A 168 13.90 -9.58 -3.62
C LEU A 168 15.30 -10.14 -3.96
N LYS A 169 15.69 -10.14 -5.24
CA LYS A 169 17.05 -10.50 -5.64
C LYS A 169 18.09 -9.45 -5.24
N GLN A 170 17.72 -8.17 -5.27
CA GLN A 170 18.65 -7.07 -5.03
C GLN A 170 18.75 -6.67 -3.55
N ARG A 171 17.65 -6.80 -2.80
CA ARG A 171 17.51 -6.28 -1.44
C ARG A 171 16.68 -7.22 -0.57
N ASP A 172 16.90 -7.16 0.73
CA ASP A 172 16.12 -7.91 1.70
C ASP A 172 14.78 -7.22 1.98
N PHE A 173 13.69 -7.99 1.86
CA PHE A 173 12.31 -7.59 2.15
C PHE A 173 11.62 -8.67 2.95
N ASP A 174 10.72 -8.25 3.86
CA ASP A 174 9.96 -9.18 4.71
C ASP A 174 8.69 -9.67 4.02
N CYS A 175 8.14 -8.86 3.12
CA CYS A 175 6.86 -9.15 2.49
C CYS A 175 6.64 -8.43 1.16
N PHE A 176 5.65 -8.88 0.39
CA PHE A 176 5.22 -8.27 -0.86
C PHE A 176 3.70 -8.22 -0.93
N LEU A 177 3.13 -7.13 -1.43
CA LEU A 177 1.71 -7.06 -1.80
C LEU A 177 1.61 -7.21 -3.31
N LEU A 178 1.15 -8.37 -3.76
CA LEU A 178 0.99 -8.71 -5.17
C LEU A 178 -0.47 -8.55 -5.57
N ALA A 179 -0.79 -7.44 -6.26
CA ALA A 179 -2.15 -7.10 -6.62
C ALA A 179 -2.54 -7.70 -7.99
N GLY A 180 -3.52 -8.60 -7.99
CA GLY A 180 -4.13 -9.18 -9.20
C GLY A 180 -3.26 -10.19 -9.96
N ARG A 181 -2.03 -10.45 -9.52
CA ARG A 181 -1.04 -11.31 -10.23
C ARG A 181 -0.76 -12.66 -9.56
N TYR A 182 -1.62 -13.05 -8.64
CA TYR A 182 -1.66 -14.43 -8.14
C TYR A 182 -3.09 -14.80 -7.75
N THR A 183 -3.80 -15.40 -8.71
CA THR A 183 -5.23 -15.71 -8.62
C THR A 183 -5.53 -16.98 -9.43
N LEU A 184 -6.76 -17.51 -9.36
CA LEU A 184 -7.10 -18.71 -10.14
C LEU A 184 -6.93 -18.55 -11.67
N LEU A 185 -6.89 -17.31 -12.19
CA LEU A 185 -6.67 -17.03 -13.61
C LEU A 185 -5.20 -16.72 -13.94
N GLU A 186 -4.37 -16.46 -12.94
CA GLU A 186 -3.00 -15.97 -13.13
C GLU A 186 -2.06 -16.62 -12.11
N GLN A 187 -1.20 -17.51 -12.59
CA GLN A 187 -0.40 -18.42 -11.75
C GLN A 187 1.12 -18.32 -12.04
N GLU A 188 1.55 -17.51 -13.02
CA GLU A 188 2.96 -17.43 -13.48
C GLU A 188 3.96 -17.07 -12.36
N ALA A 189 3.51 -16.36 -11.32
CA ALA A 189 4.33 -16.06 -10.16
C ALA A 189 4.86 -17.33 -9.43
N LEU A 190 4.21 -18.48 -9.61
CA LEU A 190 4.65 -19.77 -9.05
C LEU A 190 5.95 -20.30 -9.66
N ASP A 191 6.33 -19.84 -10.85
CA ASP A 191 7.49 -20.41 -11.55
C ASP A 191 8.82 -19.93 -10.94
N GLN A 192 8.85 -18.67 -10.45
CA GLN A 192 10.09 -18.03 -9.99
C GLN A 192 9.92 -17.22 -8.71
N PHE A 193 8.93 -16.34 -8.65
CA PHE A 193 8.80 -15.38 -7.55
C PHE A 193 8.36 -16.02 -6.23
N LEU A 194 7.27 -16.78 -6.23
CA LEU A 194 6.76 -17.41 -5.01
C LEU A 194 7.74 -18.46 -4.44
N PRO A 195 8.44 -19.28 -5.25
CA PRO A 195 9.54 -20.10 -4.76
C PRO A 195 10.66 -19.29 -4.08
N LEU A 196 11.06 -18.16 -4.66
CA LEU A 196 12.07 -17.29 -4.05
C LEU A 196 11.59 -16.69 -2.73
N CYS A 197 10.31 -16.32 -2.63
CA CYS A 197 9.71 -15.87 -1.37
C CYS A 197 9.82 -16.93 -0.27
N VAL A 198 9.54 -18.20 -0.59
CA VAL A 198 9.71 -19.32 0.36
C VAL A 198 11.16 -19.47 0.77
N GLU A 199 12.10 -19.45 -0.19
CA GLU A 199 13.54 -19.54 0.08
C GLU A 199 14.04 -18.43 1.01
N ARG A 200 13.58 -17.19 0.77
CA ARG A 200 14.00 -15.99 1.51
C ARG A 200 13.18 -15.69 2.76
N GLY A 201 12.16 -16.48 3.05
CA GLY A 201 11.24 -16.25 4.17
C GLY A 201 10.39 -14.97 4.03
N ALA A 202 10.14 -14.52 2.79
CA ALA A 202 9.32 -13.34 2.52
C ALA A 202 7.85 -13.72 2.35
N ALA A 203 6.95 -13.04 3.07
CA ALA A 203 5.51 -13.27 2.97
C ALA A 203 4.90 -12.62 1.71
N VAL A 204 3.78 -13.15 1.21
CA VAL A 204 3.05 -12.55 0.09
C VAL A 204 1.59 -12.28 0.49
N LEU A 205 1.19 -11.03 0.38
CA LEU A 205 -0.17 -10.56 0.53
C LEU A 205 -0.81 -10.50 -0.86
N VAL A 206 -1.86 -11.29 -1.06
CA VAL A 206 -2.59 -11.34 -2.33
C VAL A 206 -3.61 -10.20 -2.37
N GLY A 207 -3.31 -9.15 -3.13
CA GLY A 207 -4.25 -8.08 -3.43
C GLY A 207 -5.17 -8.49 -4.57
N GLY A 208 -6.47 -8.17 -4.50
CA GLY A 208 -7.38 -8.36 -5.63
C GLY A 208 -7.59 -9.83 -6.05
N GLY A 209 -7.52 -10.77 -5.11
CA GLY A 209 -7.61 -12.22 -5.37
C GLY A 209 -8.87 -12.70 -6.13
N PHE A 210 -9.89 -11.85 -6.26
CA PHE A 210 -11.11 -12.14 -7.02
C PHE A 210 -11.13 -11.59 -8.46
N ASN A 211 -10.02 -11.05 -8.99
CA ASN A 211 -9.90 -10.43 -10.32
C ASN A 211 -11.09 -9.51 -10.68
N SER A 212 -11.28 -8.45 -9.89
CA SER A 212 -12.39 -7.50 -10.11
C SER A 212 -13.79 -8.14 -10.05
N GLY A 213 -13.92 -9.26 -9.34
CA GLY A 213 -15.20 -9.93 -9.05
C GLY A 213 -15.48 -11.16 -9.91
N ILE A 214 -14.80 -11.34 -11.04
CA ILE A 214 -15.08 -12.47 -11.96
C ILE A 214 -14.91 -13.83 -11.27
N LEU A 215 -13.96 -13.97 -10.34
CA LEU A 215 -13.74 -15.21 -9.59
C LEU A 215 -14.72 -15.41 -8.43
N ALA A 216 -15.53 -14.41 -8.10
CA ALA A 216 -16.58 -14.50 -7.08
C ALA A 216 -17.97 -14.69 -7.71
N THR A 217 -18.24 -14.00 -8.82
CA THR A 217 -19.57 -13.97 -9.45
C THR A 217 -19.67 -14.76 -10.76
N GLY A 218 -18.53 -15.18 -11.32
CA GLY A 218 -18.47 -15.68 -12.70
C GLY A 218 -18.46 -14.57 -13.74
N ALA A 219 -18.39 -14.95 -15.02
CA ALA A 219 -18.50 -14.02 -16.14
C ALA A 219 -19.91 -13.41 -16.20
N VAL A 220 -19.98 -12.07 -16.25
CA VAL A 220 -21.23 -11.33 -16.47
C VAL A 220 -21.26 -10.90 -17.95
N PRO A 221 -22.28 -11.29 -18.73
CA PRO A 221 -22.43 -10.92 -20.14
C PRO A 221 -22.51 -9.42 -20.40
#